data_AF-I4CEN0-F1
#
_entry.id   AF-I4CEN0-F1
#
_cell.length_a   1.000
_cell.length_b   1.000
_cell.length_c   1.000
_cell.angle_alpha   90.00
_cell.angle_beta   90.00
_cell.angle_gamma   90.00
#
_symmetry.space_group_name_H-M   'P 1'
#
loop_
_entity.id
_entity.type
_entity.pdbx_description
1 polymer ?
#
loop_
_entity_poly.entity_id
_entity_poly.type
_entity_poly.pdbx_seq_one_letter_code
_entity_poly.pdbx_strand_id
1 'polypeptide(L)'
;MHGSVQLTCYSLGAQTLGFNGDTRFRLDVLLKPQNPELIRYETTRTNADRDRFLKLVKSVWHGIKKEVFFPKEDWQYGQCPFVGPCKEW
;
A
#
# COMPACT_ATOMS: atom_id res chain seq x y z
N MET A 1 -2.48 13.82 -5.88
CA MET A 1 -1.36 13.02 -5.35
C MET A 1 -1.90 11.63 -5.00
N HIS A 2 -1.51 10.58 -5.72
CA HIS A 2 -1.98 9.22 -5.43
C HIS A 2 -1.53 8.80 -4.01
N GLY A 3 -2.48 8.50 -3.13
CA GLY A 3 -2.18 8.09 -1.76
C GLY A 3 -1.49 6.73 -1.74
N SER A 4 -0.28 6.64 -1.18
CA SER A 4 0.42 5.38 -1.00
C SER A 4 -0.11 4.66 0.24
N VAL A 5 -0.83 3.55 0.01
CA VAL A 5 -1.36 2.65 1.05
C VAL A 5 -0.24 2.15 1.97
N GLN A 6 0.94 1.88 1.41
CA GLN A 6 2.12 1.45 2.16
C GLN A 6 2.59 2.51 3.15
N LEU A 7 2.71 3.77 2.72
CA LEU A 7 3.13 4.85 3.62
C LEU A 7 2.06 5.17 4.67
N THR A 8 0.77 4.97 4.38
CA THR A 8 -0.28 5.08 5.39
C THR A 8 -0.11 4.01 6.48
N CYS A 9 0.20 2.76 6.09
CA CYS A 9 0.52 1.68 7.03
C CYS A 9 1.70 2.05 7.94
N TYR A 10 2.81 2.49 7.35
CA TYR A 10 3.97 2.93 8.13
C TYR A 10 3.63 4.10 9.06
N SER A 11 2.73 5.00 8.66
CA SER A 11 2.32 6.11 9.52
C SER A 11 1.59 5.68 10.79
N LEU A 12 0.84 4.57 10.75
CA LEU A 12 0.19 4.00 11.92
C LEU A 12 1.21 3.30 12.83
N GLY A 13 2.14 2.53 12.25
CA GLY A 13 3.22 1.91 13.02
C GLY A 13 4.14 2.94 13.68
N ALA A 14 4.45 4.04 12.99
CA ALA A 14 5.24 5.13 13.54
C ALA A 14 4.60 5.72 14.81
N GLN A 15 3.27 5.90 14.83
CA GLN A 15 2.55 6.35 16.02
C GLN A 15 2.70 5.37 17.19
N THR A 16 2.65 4.06 16.93
CA THR A 16 2.86 3.04 17.99
C THR A 16 4.28 3.04 18.56
N LEU A 17 5.24 3.52 17.79
CA LEU A 17 6.64 3.65 18.19
C LEU A 17 6.94 5.01 18.87
N GLY A 18 5.94 5.87 19.07
CA GLY A 18 6.09 7.17 19.71
C GLY A 18 6.49 8.31 18.77
N PHE A 19 6.42 8.11 17.45
CA PHE A 19 6.58 9.20 16.48
C PHE A 19 5.24 9.94 16.30
N ASN A 20 5.21 11.25 16.58
CA ASN A 20 3.99 12.04 16.70
C ASN A 20 4.00 13.28 15.79
N GLY A 21 2.83 13.89 15.59
CA GLY A 21 2.65 15.25 15.06
C GLY A 21 3.17 15.48 13.63
N ASP A 22 4.47 15.74 13.51
CA ASP A 22 5.15 16.22 12.31
C ASP A 22 5.92 15.14 11.55
N THR A 23 5.68 13.86 11.85
CA THR A 23 6.38 12.77 11.17
C THR A 23 6.05 12.78 9.68
N ARG A 24 7.04 13.10 8.85
CA ARG A 24 6.92 13.14 7.39
C ARG A 24 7.34 11.82 6.79
N PHE A 25 6.69 11.45 5.69
CA PHE A 25 6.94 10.22 4.97
C PHE A 25 7.25 10.56 3.52
N ARG A 26 8.22 9.86 2.94
CA ARG A 26 8.59 10.04 1.54
C ARG A 26 8.88 8.71 0.86
N LEU A 27 8.81 8.70 -0.46
CA LEU A 27 9.35 7.63 -1.28
C LEU A 27 10.63 8.12 -1.94
N ASP A 28 11.75 7.49 -1.59
CA ASP A 28 13.03 7.69 -2.26
C ASP A 28 13.12 6.68 -3.41
N VAL A 29 13.06 7.18 -4.65
CA VAL A 29 13.06 6.37 -5.87
C VAL A 29 14.41 6.54 -6.56
N LEU A 30 15.23 5.49 -6.45
CA LEU A 30 16.49 5.41 -7.17
C LEU A 30 16.23 4.85 -8.58
N LEU A 31 16.36 5.70 -9.59
CA LEU A 31 16.27 5.31 -10.98
C LEU A 31 17.58 4.69 -11.44
N LYS A 32 17.49 3.67 -12.29
CA LYS A 32 18.64 2.95 -12.86
C LYS A 32 18.84 3.16 -14.37
N PRO A 33 18.77 4.39 -14.92
CA PRO A 33 19.22 4.66 -16.29
C PRO A 33 20.75 4.73 -16.33
N GLN A 34 21.32 4.99 -17.51
CA GLN A 34 22.78 5.13 -17.68
C GLN A 34 23.41 6.16 -16.73
N ASN A 35 22.69 7.23 -16.41
CA ASN A 35 23.06 8.24 -15.41
C ASN A 35 22.10 8.14 -14.20
N PRO A 36 22.47 7.45 -13.11
CA PRO A 36 21.58 7.22 -11.97
C PRO A 36 21.02 8.52 -11.39
N GLU A 37 19.74 8.48 -10.99
CA GLU A 37 19.05 9.63 -10.42
C GLU A 37 18.26 9.20 -9.17
N LEU A 38 18.28 10.03 -8.12
CA LEU A 38 17.47 9.84 -6.91
C LEU A 38 16.34 10.88 -6.87
N ILE A 39 15.10 10.43 -7.03
CA ILE A 39 13.90 11.27 -6.92
C ILE A 39 13.27 11.07 -5.54
N ARG A 40 12.94 12.17 -4.86
CA ARG A 40 12.26 12.13 -3.55
C ARG A 40 10.84 12.63 -3.68
N TYR A 41 9.88 11.75 -3.42
CA TYR A 41 8.46 12.11 -3.38
C TYR A 41 8.03 12.32 -1.93
N GLU A 42 7.99 13.58 -1.50
CA GLU A 42 7.46 13.96 -0.19
C GLU A 42 5.95 13.73 -0.13
N THR A 43 5.45 13.26 1.02
CA THR A 43 4.02 12.97 1.19
C THR A 43 3.52 13.35 2.58
N THR A 44 2.24 13.67 2.67
CA THR A 44 1.53 13.92 3.94
C THR A 44 0.45 12.87 4.15
N ARG A 45 0.15 12.57 5.42
CA ARG A 45 -0.90 11.60 5.79
C ARG A 45 -1.87 12.24 6.75
N THR A 46 -3.14 12.25 6.33
CA THR A 46 -4.25 12.74 7.13
C THR A 46 -4.82 11.62 7.99
N ASN A 47 -5.62 11.98 9.01
CA ASN A 47 -6.38 10.99 9.77
C ASN A 47 -7.40 10.27 8.88
N ALA A 48 -7.98 10.95 7.88
CA ALA A 48 -8.88 10.32 6.93
C ALA A 48 -8.21 9.22 6.10
N ASP A 49 -6.93 9.40 5.71
CA ASP A 49 -6.15 8.36 5.03
C ASP A 49 -5.98 7.12 5.92
N ARG A 50 -5.65 7.34 7.20
CA ARG A 50 -5.47 6.29 8.20
C ARG A 50 -6.77 5.53 8.47
N ASP A 51 -7.88 6.24 8.62
CA ASP A 51 -9.19 5.64 8.83
C ASP A 51 -9.63 4.80 7.63
N ARG A 52 -9.43 5.31 6.41
CA ARG A 52 -9.70 4.57 5.18
C ARG A 52 -8.84 3.31 5.09
N PHE A 53 -7.56 3.41 5.44
CA PHE A 53 -6.65 2.27 5.47
C PHE A 53 -7.09 1.20 6.47
N LEU A 54 -7.47 1.59 7.70
CA LEU A 54 -7.94 0.65 8.72
C LEU A 54 -9.22 -0.07 8.29
N LYS A 55 -10.15 0.62 7.62
CA LYS A 55 -11.34 -0.01 7.04
C LYS A 55 -10.97 -1.05 5.97
N LEU A 56 -10.04 -0.72 5.07
CA LEU A 56 -9.54 -1.64 4.05
C LEU A 56 -8.91 -2.89 4.68
N VAL A 57 -8.01 -2.70 5.65
CA VAL A 57 -7.34 -3.82 6.34
C VAL A 57 -8.35 -4.72 7.03
N LYS A 58 -9.34 -4.15 7.73
CA LYS A 58 -10.42 -4.94 8.37
C LYS A 58 -11.22 -5.76 7.36
N SER A 59 -11.58 -5.18 6.22
CA SER A 59 -12.30 -5.89 5.16
C SER A 59 -11.47 -7.03 4.55
N VAL A 60 -10.20 -6.77 4.24
CA VAL A 60 -9.29 -7.80 3.71
C VAL A 60 -9.08 -8.93 4.73
N TRP A 61 -8.85 -8.59 5.99
CA TRP A 61 -8.70 -9.56 7.08
C TRP A 61 -9.93 -10.44 7.25
N HIS A 62 -11.13 -9.85 7.17
CA HIS A 62 -12.39 -10.60 7.24
C HIS A 62 -12.55 -11.55 6.05
N GLY A 63 -12.17 -11.13 4.84
CA GLY A 63 -12.14 -12.00 3.66
C GLY A 63 -11.20 -13.19 3.84
N ILE A 64 -9.97 -12.95 4.29
CA ILE A 64 -8.98 -14.00 4.59
C ILE A 64 -9.53 -14.99 5.63
N LYS A 65 -10.12 -14.48 6.72
CA LYS A 65 -10.70 -15.33 7.78
C LYS A 65 -11.86 -16.21 7.33
N LYS A 66 -12.54 -15.82 6.27
CA LYS A 66 -13.63 -16.58 5.65
C LYS A 66 -13.16 -17.40 4.43
N GLU A 67 -11.86 -17.37 4.15
CA GLU A 67 -11.27 -18.02 2.98
C GLU A 67 -11.95 -17.57 1.68
N VAL A 68 -12.28 -16.28 1.56
CA VAL A 68 -12.91 -15.72 0.36
C VAL A 68 -11.88 -14.95 -0.47
N PHE A 69 -11.63 -15.40 -1.70
CA PHE A 69 -10.59 -14.87 -2.59
C PHE A 69 -11.12 -14.47 -3.97
N PHE A 70 -11.76 -13.30 -4.07
CA PHE A 70 -12.35 -12.87 -5.34
C PHE A 70 -11.31 -12.72 -6.47
N PRO A 71 -11.62 -13.21 -7.70
CA PRO A 71 -10.80 -12.98 -8.86
C PRO A 71 -10.66 -11.48 -9.13
N LYS A 72 -9.44 -11.04 -9.44
CA LYS A 72 -9.14 -9.64 -9.71
C LYS A 72 -8.52 -9.49 -11.09
N GLU A 73 -9.32 -8.98 -12.03
CA GLU A 73 -8.91 -8.75 -13.42
C GLU A 73 -8.53 -7.28 -13.63
N ASP A 74 -7.36 -6.89 -13.14
CA ASP A 74 -6.80 -5.55 -13.38
C ASP A 74 -5.54 -5.61 -14.25
N TRP A 75 -4.86 -4.48 -14.40
CA TRP A 75 -3.63 -4.39 -15.20
C TRP A 75 -2.49 -5.31 -14.70
N GLN A 76 -2.51 -5.75 -13.43
CA GLN A 76 -1.51 -6.64 -12.85
C GLN A 76 -1.77 -8.10 -13.19
N TYR A 77 -2.97 -8.41 -13.68
CA TYR A 77 -3.42 -9.77 -13.96
C TYR A 77 -2.49 -10.53 -14.90
N GLY A 78 -2.01 -9.89 -15.97
CA GLY A 78 -1.13 -10.53 -16.96
C GLY A 78 0.27 -10.88 -16.45
N GLN A 79 0.66 -10.41 -15.26
CA GLN A 79 1.95 -10.70 -14.62
C GLN A 79 1.77 -11.46 -13.29
N CYS A 80 0.53 -11.84 -12.95
CA CYS A 80 0.24 -12.52 -11.69
C CYS A 80 0.61 -14.01 -11.79
N PRO A 81 1.48 -14.54 -10.90
CA PRO A 81 1.86 -15.96 -10.92
C PRO A 81 0.69 -16.90 -10.56
N PHE A 82 -0.41 -16.36 -10.02
CA PHE A 82 -1.59 -17.13 -9.61
C PHE A 82 -2.78 -16.97 -10.58
N VAL A 83 -2.54 -16.53 -11.82
CA VAL A 83 -3.62 -16.27 -12.79
C VAL A 83 -4.52 -17.49 -13.03
N GLY A 84 -3.96 -18.71 -13.07
CA GLY A 84 -4.72 -19.95 -13.24
C GLY A 84 -5.69 -20.20 -12.10
N PRO A 85 -5.19 -20.42 -10.86
CA PRO A 85 -6.06 -20.62 -9.69
C PRO A 85 -7.05 -19.48 -9.44
N CYS A 86 -6.67 -18.24 -9.75
CA CYS A 86 -7.54 -17.07 -9.63
C CYS A 86 -8.73 -17.11 -10.61
N LYS A 87 -8.57 -17.66 -11.81
CA LYS A 87 -9.67 -17.85 -12.77
C LYS A 87 -10.65 -18.95 -12.36
N GLU A 88 -10.15 -19.93 -11.61
CA GLU A 88 -10.91 -21.13 -11.22
C GLU A 88 -11.68 -20.92 -9.90
N TRP A 89 -11.41 -19.83 -9.19
CA TRP A 89 -12.12 -19.39 -7.98
C TRP A 89 -13.51 -18.83 -8.29
#